data_AF-A0A0F9LM02-F1
#
_entry.id   AF-A0A0F9LM02-F1
#
_cell.length_a   1.000
_cell.length_b   1.000
_cell.length_c   1.000
_cell.angle_alpha   90.00
_cell.angle_beta   90.00
_cell.angle_gamma   90.00
#
_symmetry.space_group_name_H-M   'P 1'
#
loop_
_entity.id
_entity.type
_entity.pdbx_description
1 polymer ?
#
loop_
_entity_poly.entity_id
_entity_poly.type
_entity_poly.pdbx_seq_one_letter_code
_entity_poly.pdbx_strand_id
1 'polypeptide(L)'
;MKRNCPICGKGIRYKQKSHLTDAVRKNRKCKSCAAKIYYLSLTSIEQNKRNELIRKSTKVAMSKLKKEGKKWGIYERTKEIRQKQSHAMKGKSSHRKGNPLLDEHRKRIGESNRGKVRTARTKRVLRAIRLRQLKERFGQVMPNYNSEACSIIEEYGKQHGYNFQHAENGGEFHIKELGYWVDGYDAQQNVVIEYYENWHQKQIQKDLRRQQEIEKHMACTFIRIAE
;
A
#
# COMPACT_ATOMS: atom_id res chain seq x y z
N MET A 1 -17.20 14.89 -41.23
CA MET A 1 -16.86 16.28 -41.63
C MET A 1 -15.60 16.28 -42.50
N LYS A 2 -15.45 17.23 -43.44
CA LYS A 2 -14.33 17.29 -44.40
C LYS A 2 -13.70 18.68 -44.49
N ARG A 3 -12.43 18.76 -44.84
CA ARG A 3 -11.75 19.98 -45.33
C ARG A 3 -10.75 19.62 -46.42
N ASN A 4 -10.29 20.60 -47.18
CA ASN A 4 -9.26 20.40 -48.18
C ASN A 4 -7.86 20.63 -47.59
N CYS A 5 -6.87 19.90 -48.13
CA CYS A 5 -5.46 20.14 -47.82
C CYS A 5 -5.05 21.50 -48.38
N PRO A 6 -4.36 22.37 -47.60
CA PRO A 6 -3.94 23.69 -48.07
C PRO A 6 -2.88 23.66 -49.17
N ILE A 7 -2.23 22.50 -49.40
CA ILE A 7 -1.16 22.37 -50.41
C ILE A 7 -1.68 21.73 -51.69
N CYS A 8 -2.40 20.61 -51.59
CA CYS A 8 -2.79 19.83 -52.76
C CYS A 8 -4.30 19.80 -53.01
N GLY A 9 -5.10 20.55 -52.24
CA GLY A 9 -6.56 20.57 -52.36
C GLY A 9 -7.28 19.27 -51.96
N LYS A 10 -6.57 18.14 -51.77
CA LYS A 10 -7.20 16.83 -51.46
C LYS A 10 -8.08 16.88 -50.21
N GLY A 11 -9.30 16.37 -50.33
CA GLY A 11 -10.25 16.26 -49.22
C GLY A 11 -9.78 15.30 -48.11
N ILE A 12 -9.84 15.75 -46.85
CA ILE A 12 -9.49 15.00 -45.64
C ILE A 12 -10.75 14.84 -44.79
N ARG A 13 -11.12 13.61 -44.45
CA ARG A 13 -12.26 13.30 -43.58
C ARG A 13 -11.83 13.13 -42.12
N TYR A 14 -12.61 13.68 -41.20
CA TYR A 14 -12.39 13.61 -39.75
C TYR A 14 -13.58 12.94 -39.06
N LYS A 15 -13.27 12.04 -38.10
CA LYS A 15 -14.26 11.35 -37.26
C LYS A 15 -14.89 12.28 -36.20
N GLN A 16 -14.11 13.22 -35.66
CA GLN A 16 -14.53 14.12 -34.57
C GLN A 16 -14.38 15.59 -34.97
N LYS A 17 -15.27 16.46 -34.46
CA LYS A 17 -15.30 17.90 -34.78
C LYS A 17 -14.07 18.63 -34.22
N SER A 18 -13.65 18.28 -33.01
CA SER A 18 -12.44 18.80 -32.36
C SER A 18 -11.18 18.64 -33.23
N HIS A 19 -11.01 17.48 -33.87
CA HIS A 19 -9.88 17.22 -34.76
C HIS A 19 -9.93 18.04 -36.04
N LEU A 20 -11.12 18.28 -36.59
CA LEU A 20 -11.29 19.19 -37.73
C LEU A 20 -10.91 20.61 -37.32
N THR A 21 -11.44 21.10 -36.21
CA THR A 21 -11.15 22.45 -35.70
C THR A 21 -9.66 22.65 -35.45
N ASP A 22 -8.97 21.72 -34.77
CA ASP A 22 -7.52 21.81 -34.57
C ASP A 22 -6.75 21.78 -35.90
N ALA A 23 -7.22 20.98 -36.87
CA ALA A 23 -6.58 20.87 -38.17
C ALA A 23 -6.76 22.11 -39.05
N VAL A 24 -7.91 22.79 -38.96
CA VAL A 24 -8.15 24.09 -39.59
C VAL A 24 -7.31 25.16 -38.90
N ARG A 25 -7.40 25.27 -37.58
CA ARG A 25 -6.65 26.26 -36.78
C ARG A 25 -5.14 26.19 -36.99
N LYS A 26 -4.58 24.99 -37.08
CA LYS A 26 -3.14 24.77 -37.30
C LYS A 26 -2.76 24.63 -38.77
N ASN A 27 -3.69 24.90 -39.69
CA ASN A 27 -3.51 24.76 -41.14
C ASN A 27 -2.80 23.46 -41.55
N ARG A 28 -3.25 22.32 -40.98
CA ARG A 28 -2.51 21.06 -41.10
C ARG A 28 -2.52 20.57 -42.55
N LYS A 29 -1.41 19.98 -42.99
CA LYS A 29 -1.26 19.37 -44.32
C LYS A 29 -1.88 17.95 -44.32
N CYS A 30 -2.22 17.41 -45.49
CA CYS A 30 -2.60 16.00 -45.60
C CYS A 30 -1.37 15.10 -45.36
N LYS A 31 -1.60 13.81 -45.08
CA LYS A 31 -0.50 12.86 -44.82
C LYS A 31 0.54 12.81 -45.94
N SER A 32 0.11 12.82 -47.20
CA SER A 32 1.02 12.77 -48.35
C SER A 32 1.86 14.03 -48.47
N CYS A 33 1.27 15.23 -48.34
CA CYS A 33 2.02 16.49 -48.36
C CYS A 33 2.95 16.64 -47.14
N ALA A 34 2.51 16.20 -45.95
CA ALA A 34 3.36 16.19 -44.77
C ALA A 34 4.57 15.28 -44.96
N ALA A 35 4.37 14.08 -45.53
CA ALA A 35 5.44 13.15 -45.85
C ALA A 35 6.39 13.71 -46.93
N LYS A 36 5.88 14.31 -48.01
CA LYS A 36 6.73 14.90 -49.06
C LYS A 36 7.65 16.00 -48.53
N ILE A 37 7.11 16.89 -47.69
CA ILE A 37 7.94 17.95 -47.07
C ILE A 37 8.97 17.36 -46.13
N TYR A 38 8.60 16.32 -45.40
CA TYR A 38 9.51 15.59 -44.53
C TYR A 38 10.69 14.98 -45.33
N TYR A 39 10.39 14.30 -46.44
CA TYR A 39 11.39 13.71 -47.33
C TYR A 39 12.27 14.73 -48.08
N LEU A 40 11.74 15.93 -48.37
CA LEU A 40 12.51 17.03 -48.94
C LEU A 40 13.38 17.75 -47.90
N SER A 41 13.02 17.70 -46.62
CA SER A 41 13.69 18.46 -45.57
C SER A 41 14.91 17.78 -44.96
N LEU A 42 15.04 16.45 -45.08
CA LEU A 42 16.21 15.67 -44.68
C LEU A 42 16.24 14.39 -45.51
N THR A 43 17.40 14.03 -46.05
CA THR A 43 17.59 12.70 -46.64
C THR A 43 17.38 11.64 -45.56
N SER A 44 16.88 10.44 -45.94
CA SER A 44 16.72 9.30 -45.03
C SER A 44 18.00 9.01 -44.22
N ILE A 45 19.16 9.30 -44.81
CA ILE A 45 20.49 9.19 -44.20
C ILE A 45 20.68 10.21 -43.06
N GLU A 46 20.34 11.49 -43.26
CA GLU A 46 20.46 12.54 -42.24
C GLU A 46 19.51 12.31 -41.07
N GLN A 47 18.32 11.80 -41.34
CA GLN A 47 17.37 11.47 -40.29
C GLN A 47 17.82 10.28 -39.44
N ASN A 48 18.40 9.25 -40.06
CA ASN A 48 19.00 8.13 -39.34
C ASN A 48 20.18 8.58 -38.48
N LYS A 49 21.06 9.44 -39.01
CA LYS A 49 22.16 10.07 -38.24
C LYS A 49 21.63 10.85 -37.03
N ARG A 50 20.56 11.65 -37.21
CA ARG A 50 19.94 12.41 -36.11
C ARG A 50 19.33 11.50 -35.04
N ASN A 51 18.60 10.46 -35.44
CA ASN A 51 18.01 9.50 -34.51
C ASN A 51 19.10 8.73 -33.74
N GLU A 52 20.19 8.39 -34.41
CA GLU A 52 21.34 7.74 -33.79
C GLU A 52 22.02 8.67 -32.76
N LEU A 53 22.20 9.95 -33.09
CA LEU A 53 22.69 10.98 -32.15
C LEU A 53 21.79 11.12 -30.91
N ILE A 54 20.46 11.11 -31.09
CA ILE A 54 19.49 11.15 -29.98
C ILE A 54 19.59 9.88 -29.13
N ARG A 55 19.72 8.70 -29.75
CA ARG A 55 19.89 7.43 -29.03
C ARG A 55 21.20 7.40 -28.25
N LYS A 56 22.31 7.82 -28.86
CA LYS A 56 23.63 7.90 -28.21
C LYS A 56 23.61 8.86 -27.03
N SER A 57 23.10 10.08 -27.20
CA SER A 57 22.99 11.06 -26.11
C SER A 57 22.08 10.59 -24.99
N THR A 58 20.94 9.96 -25.31
CA THR A 58 20.03 9.38 -24.30
C THR A 58 20.71 8.24 -23.54
N LYS A 59 21.44 7.35 -24.22
CA LYS A 59 22.17 6.24 -23.60
C LYS A 59 23.27 6.76 -22.67
N VAL A 60 24.00 7.80 -23.05
CA VAL A 60 25.01 8.47 -22.23
C VAL A 60 24.36 9.11 -21.00
N ALA A 61 23.26 9.85 -21.17
CA ALA A 61 22.51 10.45 -20.06
C ALA A 61 22.00 9.40 -19.07
N MET A 62 21.45 8.28 -19.57
CA MET A 62 21.01 7.15 -18.72
C MET A 62 22.17 6.49 -17.98
N SER A 63 23.32 6.30 -18.65
CA SER A 63 24.52 5.73 -18.02
C SER A 63 25.04 6.63 -16.90
N LYS A 64 25.08 7.95 -17.13
CA LYS A 64 25.48 8.95 -16.13
C LYS A 64 24.56 8.91 -14.90
N LEU A 65 23.24 8.92 -15.12
CA LEU A 65 22.25 8.84 -14.03
C LEU A 65 22.37 7.53 -13.24
N LYS A 66 22.61 6.40 -13.92
CA LYS A 66 22.84 5.11 -13.27
C LYS A 66 24.09 5.11 -12.40
N LYS A 67 25.20 5.70 -12.87
CA LYS A 67 26.44 5.85 -12.09
C LYS A 67 26.23 6.73 -10.86
N GLU A 68 25.39 7.77 -10.98
CA GLU A 68 25.00 8.64 -9.86
C GLU A 68 23.97 8.02 -8.91
N GLY A 69 23.56 6.75 -9.12
CA GLY A 69 22.51 6.09 -8.33
C GLY A 69 21.10 6.66 -8.54
N LYS A 70 20.92 7.59 -9.49
CA LYS A 70 19.65 8.23 -9.80
C LYS A 70 18.84 7.35 -10.74
N LYS A 71 17.67 6.89 -10.29
CA LYS A 71 16.75 6.10 -11.12
C LYS A 71 16.06 6.99 -12.16
N TRP A 72 16.17 6.61 -13.44
CA TRP A 72 15.48 7.30 -14.54
C TRP A 72 13.96 7.25 -14.33
N GLY A 73 13.28 8.39 -14.40
CA GLY A 73 11.83 8.49 -14.18
C GLY A 73 11.39 8.53 -12.71
N ILE A 74 12.33 8.53 -11.75
CA ILE A 74 12.06 8.93 -10.37
C ILE A 74 12.55 10.35 -10.20
N TYR A 75 11.89 11.31 -10.86
CA TYR A 75 11.76 12.59 -10.17
C TYR A 75 11.02 12.27 -8.90
N GLU A 76 11.66 12.51 -7.76
CA GLU A 76 11.01 12.36 -6.48
C GLU A 76 9.77 13.25 -6.52
N ARG A 77 8.60 12.63 -6.73
CA ARG A 77 7.36 13.40 -6.84
C ARG A 77 7.26 14.19 -5.56
N THR A 78 7.25 15.52 -5.68
CA THR A 78 7.07 16.40 -4.54
C THR A 78 5.80 15.98 -3.80
N LYS A 79 5.77 16.20 -2.48
CA LYS A 79 4.60 15.90 -1.65
C LYS A 79 3.33 16.50 -2.27
N GLU A 80 3.46 17.69 -2.83
CA GLU A 80 2.41 18.40 -3.57
C GLU A 80 1.91 17.64 -4.82
N ILE A 81 2.80 17.13 -5.68
CA ILE A 81 2.40 16.36 -6.86
C ILE A 81 1.67 15.08 -6.44
N ARG A 82 2.14 14.39 -5.39
CA ARG A 82 1.47 13.20 -4.85
C ARG A 82 0.07 13.53 -4.32
N GLN A 83 -0.07 14.66 -3.62
CA GLN A 83 -1.36 15.15 -3.15
C GLN A 83 -2.30 15.49 -4.31
N LYS A 84 -1.86 16.27 -5.30
CA LYS A 84 -2.67 16.61 -6.49
C LYS A 84 -3.16 15.36 -7.22
N GLN A 85 -2.30 14.37 -7.41
CA GLN A 85 -2.68 13.09 -8.01
C GLN A 85 -3.67 12.31 -7.13
N SER A 86 -3.44 12.26 -5.82
CA SER A 86 -4.35 11.60 -4.89
C SER A 86 -5.74 12.24 -4.89
N HIS A 87 -5.82 13.57 -4.83
CA HIS A 87 -7.07 14.32 -4.95
C HIS A 87 -7.76 14.08 -6.29
N ALA A 88 -7.02 14.10 -7.40
CA ALA A 88 -7.59 13.86 -8.72
C ALA A 88 -8.14 12.44 -8.91
N MET A 89 -7.65 11.47 -8.14
CA MET A 89 -8.11 10.07 -8.16
C MET A 89 -9.12 9.73 -7.07
N LYS A 90 -9.30 10.59 -6.07
CA LYS A 90 -10.26 10.36 -4.97
C LYS A 90 -11.67 10.24 -5.53
N GLY A 91 -12.34 9.12 -5.21
CA GLY A 91 -13.69 8.82 -5.69
C GLY A 91 -13.78 8.20 -7.10
N LYS A 92 -12.71 8.23 -7.91
CA LYS A 92 -12.70 7.55 -9.21
C LYS A 92 -12.53 6.05 -9.01
N SER A 93 -13.47 5.25 -9.49
CA SER A 93 -13.29 3.80 -9.55
C SER A 93 -12.15 3.47 -10.52
N SER A 94 -11.32 2.49 -10.16
CA SER A 94 -10.43 1.90 -11.15
C SER A 94 -11.28 1.32 -12.28
N HIS A 95 -10.85 1.46 -13.53
CA HIS A 95 -11.49 0.78 -14.67
C HIS A 95 -11.57 -0.75 -14.48
N ARG A 96 -10.75 -1.30 -13.57
CA ARG A 96 -10.78 -2.72 -13.18
C ARG A 96 -11.61 -3.01 -11.93
N LYS A 97 -12.23 -2.02 -11.31
CA LYS A 97 -13.08 -2.24 -10.12
C LYS A 97 -14.28 -3.09 -10.54
N GLY A 98 -14.44 -4.25 -9.91
CA GLY A 98 -15.50 -5.22 -10.22
C GLY A 98 -15.13 -6.27 -11.27
N ASN A 99 -14.04 -6.10 -12.02
CA ASN A 99 -13.59 -7.12 -12.96
C ASN A 99 -12.83 -8.22 -12.22
N PRO A 100 -13.29 -9.48 -12.27
CA PRO A 100 -12.57 -10.57 -11.63
C PRO A 100 -11.19 -10.74 -12.30
N LEU A 101 -10.16 -10.97 -11.48
CA LEU A 101 -8.86 -11.37 -11.98
C LEU A 101 -8.96 -12.75 -12.61
N LEU A 102 -8.33 -12.95 -13.78
CA LEU A 102 -8.13 -14.27 -14.39
C LEU A 102 -7.44 -15.22 -13.40
N ASP A 103 -7.83 -16.50 -13.42
CA ASP A 103 -7.34 -17.48 -12.44
C ASP A 103 -5.83 -17.68 -12.49
N GLU A 104 -5.23 -17.66 -13.68
CA GLU A 104 -3.77 -17.68 -13.84
C GLU A 104 -3.07 -16.49 -13.16
N HIS A 105 -3.71 -15.32 -13.17
CA HIS A 105 -3.17 -14.14 -12.50
C HIS A 105 -3.29 -14.26 -10.98
N ARG A 106 -4.42 -14.79 -10.48
CA ARG A 106 -4.60 -15.11 -9.05
C ARG A 106 -3.55 -16.12 -8.58
N LYS A 107 -3.32 -17.18 -9.36
CA LYS A 107 -2.30 -18.19 -9.09
C LYS A 107 -0.91 -17.59 -8.97
N ARG A 108 -0.47 -16.76 -9.93
CA ARG A 108 0.83 -16.06 -9.87
C ARG A 108 0.98 -15.16 -8.65
N ILE A 109 -0.07 -14.43 -8.26
CA ILE A 109 -0.06 -13.61 -7.04
C ILE A 109 0.09 -14.51 -5.81
N GLY A 110 -0.64 -15.62 -5.75
CA GLY A 110 -0.55 -16.60 -4.68
C GLY A 110 0.86 -17.18 -4.54
N GLU A 111 1.44 -17.64 -5.64
CA GLU A 111 2.81 -18.17 -5.71
C GLU A 111 3.85 -17.12 -5.29
N SER A 112 3.73 -15.89 -5.78
CA SER A 112 4.64 -14.81 -5.41
C SER A 112 4.58 -14.46 -3.92
N ASN A 113 3.43 -14.68 -3.26
CA ASN A 113 3.26 -14.40 -1.84
C ASN A 113 3.49 -15.62 -0.94
N ARG A 114 3.60 -16.82 -1.51
CA ARG A 114 3.84 -18.05 -0.75
C ARG A 114 5.17 -17.96 -0.01
N GLY A 115 5.16 -18.29 1.28
CA GLY A 115 6.34 -18.24 2.15
C GLY A 115 6.80 -16.85 2.58
N LYS A 116 6.22 -15.76 2.05
CA LYS A 116 6.60 -14.40 2.47
C LYS A 116 6.06 -14.10 3.87
N VAL A 117 6.95 -14.09 4.85
CA VAL A 117 6.63 -13.71 6.22
C VAL A 117 6.63 -12.19 6.34
N ARG A 118 5.55 -11.63 6.90
CA ARG A 118 5.48 -10.19 7.19
C ARG A 118 6.40 -9.85 8.36
N THR A 119 7.15 -8.76 8.24
CA THR A 119 7.96 -8.21 9.33
C THR A 119 7.09 -7.83 10.53
N ALA A 120 7.66 -7.80 11.74
CA ALA A 120 6.95 -7.39 12.96
C ALA A 120 6.35 -5.99 12.84
N ARG A 121 7.12 -5.03 12.30
CA ARG A 121 6.65 -3.67 12.01
C ARG A 121 5.43 -3.67 11.10
N THR A 122 5.45 -4.44 10.00
CA THR A 122 4.30 -4.51 9.09
C THR A 122 3.07 -5.12 9.78
N LYS A 123 3.24 -6.16 10.61
CA LYS A 123 2.13 -6.75 11.37
C LYS A 123 1.49 -5.74 12.32
N ARG A 124 2.29 -4.96 13.06
CA ARG A 124 1.82 -3.90 13.97
C ARG A 124 1.00 -2.83 13.23
N VAL A 125 1.52 -2.34 12.10
CA VAL A 125 0.82 -1.36 11.26
C VAL A 125 -0.51 -1.91 10.75
N LEU A 126 -0.52 -3.14 10.25
CA LEU A 126 -1.76 -3.77 9.76
C LEU A 126 -2.79 -3.98 10.88
N ARG A 127 -2.33 -4.34 12.09
CA ARG A 127 -3.17 -4.45 13.28
C ARG A 127 -3.82 -3.12 13.63
N ALA A 128 -3.04 -2.04 13.76
CA ALA A 128 -3.56 -0.70 14.05
C ALA A 128 -4.56 -0.20 13.00
N ILE A 129 -4.31 -0.48 11.71
CA ILE A 129 -5.26 -0.17 10.63
C ILE A 129 -6.56 -0.96 10.83
N ARG A 130 -6.47 -2.26 11.12
CA ARG A 130 -7.66 -3.11 11.33
C ARG A 130 -8.48 -2.64 12.53
N LEU A 131 -7.85 -2.31 13.65
CA LEU A 131 -8.54 -1.79 14.83
C LEU A 131 -9.27 -0.48 14.55
N ARG A 132 -8.63 0.43 13.81
CA ARG A 132 -9.26 1.68 13.37
C ARG A 132 -10.50 1.42 12.52
N GLN A 133 -10.40 0.51 11.55
CA GLN A 133 -11.53 0.15 10.69
C GLN A 133 -12.68 -0.49 11.47
N LEU A 134 -12.37 -1.33 12.47
CA LEU A 134 -13.40 -1.91 13.34
C LEU A 134 -14.08 -0.82 14.15
N LYS A 135 -13.32 0.09 14.74
CA LYS A 135 -13.85 1.24 15.48
C LYS A 135 -14.72 2.16 14.62
N GLU A 136 -14.29 2.47 13.39
CA GLU A 136 -15.05 3.30 12.45
C GLU A 136 -16.37 2.63 12.02
N ARG A 137 -16.40 1.29 11.93
CA ARG A 137 -17.59 0.55 11.48
C ARG A 137 -18.57 0.23 12.60
N PHE A 138 -18.07 -0.10 13.79
CA PHE A 138 -18.86 -0.63 14.89
C PHE A 138 -18.90 0.30 16.12
N GLY A 139 -18.22 1.45 16.07
CA GLY A 139 -18.11 2.41 17.18
C GLY A 139 -17.10 1.98 18.25
N GLN A 140 -17.09 0.69 18.59
CA GLN A 140 -16.20 0.10 19.60
C GLN A 140 -15.50 -1.16 19.10
N VAL A 141 -14.38 -1.49 19.74
CA VAL A 141 -13.68 -2.77 19.56
C VAL A 141 -13.61 -3.43 20.93
N MET A 142 -14.42 -4.47 21.12
CA MET A 142 -14.32 -5.33 22.30
C MET A 142 -13.71 -6.66 21.85
N PRO A 143 -12.58 -7.08 22.43
CA PRO A 143 -12.10 -8.44 22.27
C PRO A 143 -13.08 -9.42 22.94
N ASN A 144 -13.06 -10.67 22.47
CA ASN A 144 -13.68 -11.74 23.23
C ASN A 144 -12.78 -12.07 24.41
N TYR A 145 -13.37 -12.36 25.56
CA TYR A 145 -12.66 -12.73 26.78
C TYR A 145 -13.16 -14.07 27.31
N ASN A 146 -12.35 -14.71 28.17
CA ASN A 146 -12.73 -15.92 28.89
C ASN A 146 -13.04 -15.56 30.36
N SER A 147 -14.27 -15.83 30.83
CA SER A 147 -14.72 -15.54 32.19
C SER A 147 -14.06 -16.43 33.25
N GLU A 148 -13.70 -17.67 32.91
CA GLU A 148 -12.96 -18.58 33.81
C GLU A 148 -11.54 -18.05 34.04
N ALA A 149 -10.88 -17.60 32.96
CA ALA A 149 -9.57 -16.94 33.06
C ALA A 149 -9.61 -15.71 33.97
N CYS A 150 -10.68 -14.91 33.91
CA CYS A 150 -10.88 -13.78 34.81
C CYS A 150 -10.93 -14.21 36.28
N SER A 151 -11.64 -15.31 36.59
CA SER A 151 -11.74 -15.84 37.95
C SER A 151 -10.39 -16.32 38.47
N ILE A 152 -9.61 -17.02 37.64
CA ILE A 152 -8.26 -17.51 37.98
C ILE A 152 -7.29 -16.34 38.21
N ILE A 153 -7.34 -15.32 37.35
CA ILE A 153 -6.49 -14.11 37.48
C ILE A 153 -6.79 -13.37 38.78
N GLU A 154 -8.07 -13.21 39.12
CA GLU A 154 -8.52 -12.57 40.36
C GLU A 154 -8.05 -13.33 41.60
N GLU A 155 -8.15 -14.67 41.61
CA GLU A 155 -7.65 -15.51 42.70
C GLU A 155 -6.12 -15.42 42.82
N TYR A 156 -5.40 -15.51 41.69
CA TYR A 156 -3.95 -15.37 41.65
C TYR A 156 -3.50 -14.01 42.19
N GLY A 157 -4.20 -12.94 41.82
CA GLY A 157 -3.95 -11.59 42.31
C GLY A 157 -4.12 -11.49 43.83
N LYS A 158 -5.21 -12.02 44.38
CA LYS A 158 -5.46 -12.04 45.84
C LYS A 158 -4.36 -12.78 46.61
N GLN A 159 -3.92 -13.93 46.10
CA GLN A 159 -2.88 -14.74 46.75
C GLN A 159 -1.51 -14.06 46.78
N HIS A 160 -1.18 -13.28 45.74
CA HIS A 160 0.15 -12.67 45.57
C HIS A 160 0.17 -11.16 45.83
N GLY A 161 -0.96 -10.56 46.22
CA GLY A 161 -1.07 -9.14 46.50
C GLY A 161 -1.08 -8.25 45.25
N TYR A 162 -1.56 -8.75 44.10
CA TYR A 162 -1.81 -7.96 42.90
C TYR A 162 -3.28 -7.53 42.80
N ASN A 163 -3.51 -6.39 42.15
CA ASN A 163 -4.85 -5.88 41.84
C ASN A 163 -5.00 -5.75 40.32
N PHE A 164 -5.29 -6.88 39.65
CA PHE A 164 -5.38 -6.93 38.20
C PHE A 164 -6.67 -6.30 37.66
N GLN A 165 -6.54 -5.38 36.71
CA GLN A 165 -7.62 -4.96 35.83
C GLN A 165 -7.82 -6.02 34.73
N HIS A 166 -9.03 -6.55 34.58
CA HIS A 166 -9.41 -7.54 33.56
C HIS A 166 -10.82 -7.28 33.00
N ALA A 167 -11.29 -8.12 32.07
CA ALA A 167 -12.55 -7.93 31.34
C ALA A 167 -13.78 -7.61 32.22
N GLU A 168 -13.92 -8.29 33.37
CA GLU A 168 -15.05 -8.14 34.28
C GLU A 168 -14.85 -7.10 35.38
N ASN A 169 -13.61 -6.61 35.56
CA ASN A 169 -13.24 -5.61 36.56
C ASN A 169 -12.52 -4.41 35.90
N GLY A 170 -13.29 -3.58 35.19
CA GLY A 170 -12.78 -2.38 34.51
C GLY A 170 -12.39 -2.58 33.04
N GLY A 171 -12.59 -3.78 32.50
CA GLY A 171 -12.31 -4.13 31.11
C GLY A 171 -10.84 -4.47 30.85
N GLU A 172 -10.56 -5.23 29.79
CA GLU A 172 -9.19 -5.61 29.44
C GLU A 172 -8.31 -4.40 29.12
N PHE A 173 -7.04 -4.47 29.53
CA PHE A 173 -6.08 -3.39 29.30
C PHE A 173 -5.55 -3.41 27.86
N HIS A 174 -5.82 -2.34 27.11
CA HIS A 174 -5.42 -2.20 25.71
C HIS A 174 -4.10 -1.43 25.55
N ILE A 175 -3.05 -2.15 25.13
CA ILE A 175 -1.75 -1.58 24.78
C ILE A 175 -1.84 -0.96 23.37
N LYS A 176 -2.27 0.29 23.29
CA LYS A 176 -2.62 0.98 22.03
C LYS A 176 -1.51 0.97 20.98
N GLU A 177 -0.25 1.06 21.38
CA GLU A 177 0.90 1.11 20.47
C GLU A 177 1.17 -0.24 19.81
N LEU A 178 0.89 -1.33 20.53
CA LEU A 178 1.02 -2.69 20.02
C LEU A 178 -0.29 -3.20 19.41
N GLY A 179 -1.43 -2.70 19.85
CA GLY A 179 -2.77 -3.18 19.50
C GLY A 179 -3.09 -4.54 20.14
N TYR A 180 -2.55 -4.82 21.32
CA TYR A 180 -2.85 -6.03 22.11
C TYR A 180 -3.75 -5.69 23.29
N TRP A 181 -4.66 -6.59 23.62
CA TRP A 181 -5.38 -6.60 24.90
C TRP A 181 -4.83 -7.74 25.72
N VAL A 182 -4.44 -7.45 26.96
CA VAL A 182 -3.95 -8.46 27.91
C VAL A 182 -5.07 -8.89 28.84
N ASP A 183 -5.02 -10.14 29.29
CA ASP A 183 -6.11 -10.73 30.10
C ASP A 183 -6.21 -10.06 31.47
N GLY A 184 -5.05 -9.72 32.08
CA GLY A 184 -4.98 -8.92 33.29
C GLY A 184 -3.78 -7.97 33.31
N TYR A 185 -3.95 -6.79 33.92
CA TYR A 185 -2.87 -5.82 34.13
C TYR A 185 -2.97 -5.12 35.49
N ASP A 186 -1.90 -5.17 36.28
CA ASP A 186 -1.74 -4.40 37.52
C ASP A 186 -0.86 -3.19 37.23
N ALA A 187 -1.46 -2.00 37.23
CA ALA A 187 -0.78 -0.75 36.94
C ALA A 187 0.15 -0.28 38.08
N GLN A 188 -0.11 -0.69 39.33
CA GLN A 188 0.71 -0.27 40.48
C GLN A 188 2.04 -1.00 40.49
N GLN A 189 2.02 -2.30 40.20
CA GLN A 189 3.22 -3.14 40.18
C GLN A 189 3.81 -3.31 38.77
N ASN A 190 3.15 -2.76 37.75
CA ASN A 190 3.48 -2.91 36.34
C ASN A 190 3.66 -4.39 35.94
N VAL A 191 2.64 -5.20 36.23
CA VAL A 191 2.63 -6.64 35.96
C VAL A 191 1.51 -6.97 34.98
N VAL A 192 1.85 -7.69 33.93
CA VAL A 192 0.91 -8.26 32.96
C VAL A 192 0.74 -9.74 33.26
N ILE A 193 -0.50 -10.23 33.21
CA ILE A 193 -0.82 -11.66 33.35
C ILE A 193 -1.65 -12.13 32.16
N GLU A 194 -1.31 -13.29 31.61
CA GLU A 194 -2.08 -13.96 30.56
C GLU A 194 -2.37 -15.43 30.91
N TYR A 195 -3.56 -15.88 30.55
CA TYR A 195 -4.04 -17.25 30.74
C TYR A 195 -3.95 -18.03 29.43
N TYR A 196 -3.21 -19.15 29.43
CA TYR A 196 -2.88 -19.93 28.26
C TYR A 196 -3.69 -21.22 28.28
N GLU A 197 -4.79 -21.22 27.53
CA GLU A 197 -5.66 -22.39 27.37
C GLU A 197 -4.92 -23.53 26.65
N ASN A 198 -5.29 -24.79 26.89
CA ASN A 198 -4.57 -25.97 26.40
C ASN A 198 -4.37 -26.00 24.86
N TRP A 199 -5.28 -25.40 24.10
CA TRP A 199 -5.17 -25.31 22.64
C TRP A 199 -4.08 -24.34 22.13
N HIS A 200 -3.44 -23.56 23.01
CA HIS A 200 -2.32 -22.68 22.66
C HIS A 200 -1.03 -23.41 22.28
N GLN A 201 -0.94 -24.73 22.46
CA GLN A 201 0.25 -25.53 22.13
C GLN A 201 0.72 -25.36 20.67
N LYS A 202 -0.19 -25.06 19.72
CA LYS A 202 0.16 -24.81 18.31
C LYS A 202 0.63 -23.37 18.03
N GLN A 203 0.52 -22.46 19.00
CA GLN A 203 0.74 -21.01 18.85
C GLN A 203 1.92 -20.47 19.65
N ILE A 204 2.69 -21.33 20.32
CA ILE A 204 3.82 -20.98 21.20
C ILE A 204 4.73 -19.89 20.62
N GLN A 205 5.12 -19.99 19.34
CA GLN A 205 6.02 -19.02 18.70
C GLN A 205 5.40 -17.63 18.49
N LYS A 206 4.07 -17.55 18.36
CA LYS A 206 3.36 -16.26 18.28
C LYS A 206 3.22 -15.66 19.68
N ASP A 207 2.91 -16.50 20.66
CA ASP A 207 2.66 -16.09 22.04
C ASP A 207 3.97 -15.60 22.69
N LEU A 208 5.08 -16.31 22.51
CA LEU A 208 6.42 -15.84 22.90
C LEU A 208 6.79 -14.50 22.28
N ARG A 209 6.45 -14.29 21.00
CA ARG A 209 6.71 -13.00 20.33
C ARG A 209 5.83 -11.89 20.90
N ARG A 210 4.56 -12.18 21.18
CA ARG A 210 3.63 -11.24 21.79
C ARG A 210 4.15 -10.81 23.16
N GLN A 211 4.52 -11.77 24.02
CA GLN A 211 5.14 -11.53 25.32
C GLN A 211 6.37 -10.62 25.19
N GLN A 212 7.34 -10.99 24.35
CA GLN A 212 8.55 -10.19 24.15
C GLN A 212 8.26 -8.77 23.66
N GLU A 213 7.25 -8.59 22.80
CA GLU A 213 6.84 -7.26 22.34
C GLU A 213 6.22 -6.44 23.49
N ILE A 214 5.45 -7.06 24.38
CA ILE A 214 4.80 -6.42 25.53
C ILE A 214 5.84 -6.06 26.59
N GLU A 215 6.65 -7.02 27.05
CA GLU A 215 7.72 -6.82 28.03
C GLU A 215 8.67 -5.71 27.58
N LYS A 216 9.09 -5.73 26.31
CA LYS A 216 9.98 -4.70 25.78
C LYS A 216 9.33 -3.32 25.70
N HIS A 217 8.04 -3.24 25.39
CA HIS A 217 7.34 -1.96 25.22
C HIS A 217 6.97 -1.33 26.57
N MET A 218 6.53 -2.16 27.53
CA MET A 218 6.04 -1.70 28.83
C MET A 218 7.08 -1.78 29.95
N ALA A 219 8.22 -2.45 29.72
CA ALA A 219 9.22 -2.76 30.74
C ALA A 219 8.57 -3.40 32.00
N CYS A 220 7.63 -4.32 31.77
CA CYS A 220 6.79 -4.95 32.80
C CYS A 220 7.26 -6.37 33.13
N THR A 221 6.84 -6.88 34.28
CA THR A 221 6.89 -8.33 34.57
C THR A 221 5.74 -9.02 33.86
N PHE A 222 5.97 -10.18 33.27
CA PHE A 222 4.95 -10.93 32.52
C PHE A 222 4.75 -12.31 33.14
N ILE A 223 3.54 -12.57 33.65
CA ILE A 223 3.14 -13.82 34.28
C ILE A 223 2.30 -14.63 33.30
N ARG A 224 2.55 -15.93 33.23
CA ARG A 224 1.78 -16.88 32.43
C ARG A 224 1.18 -17.94 33.34
N ILE A 225 -0.13 -18.09 33.28
CA ILE A 225 -0.86 -19.21 33.88
C ILE A 225 -1.28 -20.12 32.73
N ALA A 226 -1.02 -21.41 32.85
CA ALA A 226 -1.52 -22.40 31.90
C ALA A 226 -2.70 -23.14 32.53
N GLU A 227 -3.67 -23.52 31.69
CA GLU A 227 -4.75 -24.46 32.03
C GLU A 227 -4.21 -25.87 32.33
#